data_AF-A0A838HXQ2-F1
#
_entry.id   AF-A0A838HXQ2-F1
#
_cell.length_a   1.000
_cell.length_b   1.000
_cell.length_c   1.000
_cell.angle_alpha   90.00
_cell.angle_beta   90.00
_cell.angle_gamma   90.00
#
_symmetry.space_group_name_H-M   'P 1'
#
loop_
_entity.id
_entity.type
_entity.pdbx_description
1 polymer ?
#
loop_
_entity_poly.entity_id
_entity_poly.type
_entity_poly.pdbx_seq_one_letter_code
_entity_poly.pdbx_strand_id
1 'polypeptide(L)'
;MTEAGPGVGGAALLADRTRASRRLRPRDVAYRVYIIVLLGPAAAIALESVVLAATALLGLPLPLTDLGDLQRAAALASAGVALLTCAAVHTGAWRGPFTLDRADAAWLLGSSLPRRDLLAPRLHHAAVLGAVVGGGASAVVAVVLAQVLGSAMLAAAAVAAAAGAGLGLLVTATSWWVLLRRGRAAVVLRGTPVLGTLILAGTILALLRPSLGWVVAWSGPWGWMVQSLAAASAGLWLAALGWAGPSLVAGLAATRWMLREAGHAPAEALRLRSQHAAAVAAAMFLGELDAYAEVRREALTALTTPSGLRAPLQAQSRAVIDTAVCCTGDVYDDLIPFLGYAALRVGTSMWHGVE
;
A
#
# COMPACT_ATOMS: atom_id res chain seq x y z
N MET A 1 3.66 54.78 -6.39
CA MET A 1 4.01 53.40 -6.76
C MET A 1 5.41 53.14 -6.25
N THR A 2 5.52 52.52 -5.09
CA THR A 2 6.78 52.22 -4.40
C THR A 2 7.03 50.73 -4.56
N GLU A 3 8.11 50.38 -5.25
CA GLU A 3 8.56 49.00 -5.42
C GLU A 3 8.92 48.40 -4.05
N ALA A 4 8.11 47.46 -3.59
CA ALA A 4 8.44 46.65 -2.43
C ALA A 4 9.62 45.73 -2.78
N GLY A 5 10.80 46.05 -2.27
CA GLY A 5 12.05 45.35 -2.56
C GLY A 5 11.99 43.84 -2.26
N PRO A 6 12.31 42.96 -3.23
CA PRO A 6 12.16 41.50 -3.12
C PRO A 6 13.19 40.77 -2.20
N GLY A 7 13.94 41.46 -1.34
CA GLY A 7 15.15 40.91 -0.71
C GLY A 7 14.99 40.24 0.66
N VAL A 8 14.10 40.73 1.53
CA VAL A 8 14.17 40.39 2.97
C VAL A 8 13.39 39.11 3.32
N GLY A 9 12.28 38.85 2.63
CA GLY A 9 11.45 37.66 2.88
C GLY A 9 12.12 36.35 2.43
N GLY A 10 12.88 36.38 1.33
CA GLY A 10 13.55 35.20 0.77
C GLY A 10 14.64 34.64 1.68
N ALA A 11 15.49 35.51 2.24
CA ALA A 11 16.56 35.10 3.15
C ALA A 11 16.01 34.50 4.46
N ALA A 12 14.94 35.08 5.00
CA ALA A 12 14.25 34.55 6.18
C ALA A 12 13.61 33.18 5.89
N LEU A 13 12.96 33.01 4.73
CA LEU A 13 12.36 31.75 4.32
C LEU A 13 13.41 30.64 4.09
N LEU A 14 14.56 30.99 3.50
CA LEU A 14 15.69 30.07 3.31
C LEU A 14 16.36 29.70 4.64
N ALA A 15 16.52 30.66 5.55
CA ALA A 15 17.03 30.41 6.90
C ALA A 15 16.10 29.50 7.72
N ASP A 16 14.78 29.65 7.57
CA ASP A 16 13.82 28.79 8.27
C ASP A 16 13.79 27.37 7.68
N ARG A 17 13.84 27.24 6.35
CA ARG A 17 13.98 25.93 5.67
C ARG A 17 15.26 25.19 6.07
N THR A 18 16.39 25.89 6.18
CA THR A 18 17.67 25.27 6.56
C THR A 18 17.69 24.82 8.02
N ARG A 19 17.05 25.57 8.94
CA ARG A 19 16.88 25.12 10.34
C ARG A 19 15.93 23.93 10.44
N ALA A 20 14.83 23.93 9.69
CA ALA A 20 13.91 22.80 9.64
C ALA A 20 14.61 21.53 9.11
N SER A 21 15.42 21.63 8.05
CA SER A 21 16.16 20.47 7.51
C SER A 21 17.20 19.93 8.50
N ARG A 22 17.91 20.80 9.24
CA ARG A 22 18.86 20.38 10.28
C ARG A 22 18.21 19.57 11.41
N ARG A 23 16.99 19.93 11.82
CA ARG A 23 16.24 19.17 12.84
C ARG A 23 15.71 17.82 12.33
N LEU A 24 15.53 17.67 11.02
CA LEU A 24 15.02 16.45 10.39
C LEU A 24 16.13 15.45 10.04
N ARG A 25 17.38 15.91 9.87
CA ARG A 25 18.56 15.08 9.61
C ARG A 25 18.68 13.82 10.50
N PRO A 26 18.55 13.88 11.84
CA PRO A 26 18.66 12.68 12.66
C PRO A 26 17.50 11.69 12.44
N ARG A 27 16.29 12.17 12.10
CA ARG A 27 15.15 11.32 11.76
C ARG A 27 15.31 10.65 10.41
N ASP A 28 15.87 11.34 9.42
CA ASP A 28 16.17 10.77 8.11
C ASP A 28 17.30 9.74 8.19
N VAL A 29 18.33 10.00 9.00
CA VAL A 29 19.38 9.00 9.29
C VAL A 29 18.78 7.78 9.99
N ALA A 30 17.93 7.97 11.00
CA ALA A 30 17.24 6.87 11.66
C ALA A 30 16.32 6.09 10.70
N TYR A 31 15.64 6.76 9.78
CA TYR A 31 14.82 6.11 8.76
C TYR A 31 15.65 5.35 7.71
N ARG A 32 16.80 5.89 7.30
CA ARG A 32 17.75 5.19 6.41
C ARG A 32 18.34 3.96 7.10
N VAL A 33 18.77 4.10 8.36
CA VAL A 33 19.22 2.97 9.18
C VAL A 33 18.08 1.96 9.33
N TYR A 34 16.86 2.39 9.59
CA TYR A 34 15.68 1.53 9.62
C TYR A 34 15.46 0.79 8.29
N ILE A 35 15.51 1.47 7.14
CA ILE A 35 15.40 0.84 5.82
C ILE A 35 16.53 -0.17 5.62
N ILE A 36 17.78 0.18 5.92
CA ILE A 36 18.94 -0.71 5.76
C ILE A 36 18.81 -1.93 6.69
N VAL A 37 18.32 -1.73 7.90
CA VAL A 37 18.09 -2.80 8.88
C VAL A 37 16.85 -3.63 8.52
N LEU A 38 15.89 -3.09 7.78
CA LEU A 38 14.69 -3.81 7.32
C LEU A 38 14.94 -4.59 6.02
N LEU A 39 15.54 -3.93 5.02
CA LEU A 39 15.84 -4.48 3.71
C LEU A 39 17.16 -5.25 3.69
N GLY A 40 18.14 -4.91 4.52
CA GLY A 40 19.43 -5.57 4.58
C GLY A 40 19.30 -7.05 4.93
N PRO A 41 18.60 -7.43 6.01
CA PRO A 41 18.31 -8.83 6.31
C PRO A 41 17.44 -9.50 5.24
N ALA A 42 16.43 -8.82 4.69
CA ALA A 42 15.61 -9.38 3.62
C ALA A 42 16.43 -9.65 2.34
N ALA A 43 17.34 -8.75 1.99
CA ALA A 43 18.27 -8.87 0.87
C ALA A 43 19.36 -9.90 1.16
N ALA A 44 19.86 -9.99 2.41
CA ALA A 44 20.81 -11.01 2.83
C ALA A 44 20.18 -12.40 2.80
N ILE A 45 18.94 -12.56 3.28
CA ILE A 45 18.18 -13.81 3.19
C ILE A 45 17.89 -14.14 1.72
N ALA A 46 17.51 -13.17 0.89
CA ALA A 46 17.31 -13.40 -0.54
C ALA A 46 18.62 -13.80 -1.24
N LEU A 47 19.73 -13.15 -0.89
CA LEU A 47 21.06 -13.45 -1.42
C LEU A 47 21.54 -14.82 -0.94
N GLU A 48 21.35 -15.16 0.32
CA GLU A 48 21.65 -16.47 0.90
C GLU A 48 20.79 -17.56 0.26
N SER A 49 19.51 -17.28 -0.01
CA SER A 49 18.62 -18.18 -0.76
C SER A 49 19.09 -18.37 -2.21
N VAL A 50 19.56 -17.31 -2.86
CA VAL A 50 20.15 -17.36 -4.21
C VAL A 50 21.46 -18.11 -4.21
N VAL A 51 22.31 -17.92 -3.19
CA VAL A 51 23.58 -18.63 -3.02
C VAL A 51 23.32 -20.11 -2.75
N LEU A 52 22.37 -20.45 -1.88
CA LEU A 52 21.93 -21.83 -1.61
C LEU A 52 21.33 -22.50 -2.86
N ALA A 53 20.55 -21.74 -3.65
CA ALA A 53 20.03 -22.22 -4.93
C ALA A 53 21.16 -22.44 -5.95
N ALA A 54 22.13 -21.53 -6.00
CA ALA A 54 23.29 -21.64 -6.88
C ALA A 54 24.20 -22.81 -6.48
N THR A 55 24.47 -23.01 -5.19
CA THR A 55 25.28 -24.13 -4.71
C THR A 55 24.59 -25.47 -4.98
N ALA A 56 23.28 -25.54 -4.84
CA ALA A 56 22.49 -26.72 -5.19
C ALA A 56 22.47 -26.99 -6.70
N LEU A 57 22.30 -25.97 -7.55
CA LEU A 57 22.40 -26.09 -9.01
C LEU A 57 23.78 -26.58 -9.46
N LEU A 58 24.83 -26.25 -8.71
CA LEU A 58 26.20 -26.69 -8.92
C LEU A 58 26.50 -28.07 -8.32
N GLY A 59 25.52 -28.74 -7.71
CA GLY A 59 25.68 -30.06 -7.10
C GLY A 59 26.58 -30.07 -5.86
N LEU A 60 26.78 -28.92 -5.21
CA LEU A 60 27.58 -28.82 -4.00
C LEU A 60 26.77 -29.32 -2.79
N PRO A 61 27.38 -30.11 -1.88
CA PRO A 61 26.69 -30.60 -0.70
C PRO A 61 26.24 -29.43 0.17
N LEU A 62 24.93 -29.34 0.41
CA LEU A 62 24.35 -28.36 1.31
C LEU A 62 24.58 -28.81 2.76
N PRO A 63 25.13 -27.95 3.64
CA PRO A 63 25.37 -28.30 5.05
C PRO A 63 24.11 -28.36 5.92
N LEU A 64 22.91 -28.38 5.34
CA LEU A 64 21.62 -28.42 6.06
C LEU A 64 21.28 -29.85 6.50
N THR A 65 22.10 -30.44 7.37
CA THR A 65 21.90 -31.81 7.86
C THR A 65 21.10 -31.89 9.16
N ASP A 66 20.90 -30.77 9.87
CA ASP A 66 20.22 -30.74 11.17
C ASP A 66 18.82 -30.11 11.08
N LEU A 67 17.85 -30.70 11.82
CA LEU A 67 16.50 -30.18 12.01
C LEU A 67 16.54 -28.73 12.55
N GLY A 68 17.55 -28.41 13.36
CA GLY A 68 17.78 -27.06 13.88
C GLY A 68 18.02 -26.02 12.79
N ASP A 69 18.70 -26.37 11.69
CA ASP A 69 18.99 -25.45 10.60
C ASP A 69 17.74 -25.20 9.74
N LEU A 70 16.91 -26.23 9.54
CA LEU A 70 15.61 -26.08 8.88
C LEU A 70 14.68 -25.13 9.66
N GLN A 71 14.66 -25.24 10.98
CA GLN A 71 13.87 -24.35 11.85
C GLN A 71 14.36 -22.91 11.80
N ARG A 72 15.68 -22.69 11.81
CA ARG A 72 16.28 -21.35 11.67
C ARG A 72 15.95 -20.73 10.30
N ALA A 73 16.09 -21.51 9.23
CA ALA A 73 15.75 -21.06 7.88
C ALA A 73 14.27 -20.68 7.76
N ALA A 74 13.36 -21.48 8.31
CA ALA A 74 11.94 -21.18 8.32
C ALA A 74 11.60 -19.93 9.15
N ALA A 75 12.29 -19.70 10.28
CA ALA A 75 12.12 -18.50 11.09
C ALA A 75 12.61 -17.24 10.35
N LEU A 76 13.77 -17.31 9.70
CA LEU A 76 14.32 -16.23 8.87
C LEU A 76 13.42 -15.91 7.67
N ALA A 77 12.95 -16.93 6.96
CA ALA A 77 12.01 -16.76 5.85
C ALA A 77 10.69 -16.11 6.32
N SER A 78 10.13 -16.57 7.44
CA SER A 78 8.92 -15.99 8.04
C SER A 78 9.12 -14.51 8.39
N ALA A 79 10.27 -14.19 8.98
CA ALA A 79 10.63 -12.82 9.30
C ALA A 79 10.78 -11.97 8.05
N GLY A 80 11.53 -12.43 7.04
CA GLY A 80 11.72 -11.72 5.77
C GLY A 80 10.39 -11.40 5.10
N VAL A 81 9.49 -12.39 5.01
CA VAL A 81 8.14 -12.21 4.46
C VAL A 81 7.33 -11.22 5.28
N ALA A 82 7.39 -11.29 6.61
CA ALA A 82 6.69 -10.37 7.48
C ALA A 82 7.22 -8.93 7.33
N LEU A 83 8.53 -8.73 7.24
CA LEU A 83 9.16 -7.43 7.00
C LEU A 83 8.78 -6.86 5.62
N LEU A 84 8.81 -7.69 4.58
CA LEU A 84 8.35 -7.31 3.23
C LEU A 84 6.87 -6.94 3.23
N THR A 85 6.04 -7.68 3.95
CA THR A 85 4.61 -7.38 4.12
C THR A 85 4.43 -6.04 4.83
N CYS A 86 5.17 -5.79 5.93
CA CYS A 86 5.15 -4.50 6.62
C CYS A 86 5.61 -3.35 5.70
N ALA A 87 6.66 -3.55 4.91
CA ALA A 87 7.16 -2.57 3.95
C ALA A 87 6.14 -2.29 2.83
N ALA A 88 5.48 -3.33 2.31
CA ALA A 88 4.47 -3.23 1.27
C ALA A 88 3.21 -2.54 1.80
N VAL A 89 2.73 -2.90 2.99
CA VAL A 89 1.61 -2.22 3.67
C VAL A 89 1.98 -0.76 3.98
N HIS A 90 3.19 -0.50 4.46
CA HIS A 90 3.63 0.87 4.72
C HIS A 90 3.67 1.70 3.44
N THR A 91 4.15 1.12 2.34
CA THR A 91 4.21 1.80 1.02
C THR A 91 2.82 2.01 0.43
N GLY A 92 1.98 0.98 0.46
CA GLY A 92 0.60 1.04 -0.02
C GLY A 92 -0.31 1.89 0.86
N ALA A 93 0.00 2.07 2.14
CA ALA A 93 -0.71 2.98 3.04
C ALA A 93 -0.67 4.43 2.55
N TRP A 94 0.45 4.89 2.00
CA TRP A 94 0.57 6.26 1.50
C TRP A 94 0.34 6.38 -0.01
N ARG A 95 0.82 5.44 -0.83
CA ARG A 95 0.57 5.43 -2.29
C ARG A 95 -0.84 5.02 -2.66
N GLY A 96 -1.43 4.13 -1.88
CA GLY A 96 -2.69 3.45 -2.19
C GLY A 96 -2.51 2.17 -3.00
N PRO A 97 -3.59 1.36 -3.11
CA PRO A 97 -3.57 0.13 -3.89
C PRO A 97 -3.55 0.36 -5.41
N PHE A 98 -3.96 1.55 -5.87
CA PHE A 98 -3.89 1.97 -7.27
C PHE A 98 -3.61 3.47 -7.34
N THR A 99 -3.10 3.93 -8.49
CA THR A 99 -2.93 5.33 -8.80
C THR A 99 -4.15 5.85 -9.57
N LEU A 100 -4.58 7.06 -9.25
CA LEU A 100 -5.55 7.82 -10.04
C LEU A 100 -4.80 8.93 -10.74
N ASP A 101 -5.07 9.13 -12.02
CA ASP A 101 -4.61 10.32 -12.71
C ASP A 101 -5.26 11.56 -12.08
N ARG A 102 -4.56 12.69 -12.12
CA ARG A 102 -5.03 13.95 -11.57
C ARG A 102 -6.27 14.46 -12.30
N ALA A 103 -6.35 14.26 -13.62
CA ALA A 103 -7.53 14.63 -14.42
C ALA A 103 -8.74 13.77 -14.03
N ASP A 104 -8.56 12.45 -13.97
CA ASP A 104 -9.59 11.51 -13.50
C ASP A 104 -10.09 11.87 -12.11
N ALA A 105 -9.17 12.15 -11.18
CA ALA A 105 -9.52 12.52 -9.82
C ALA A 105 -10.32 13.84 -9.79
N ALA A 106 -9.91 14.87 -10.53
CA ALA A 106 -10.64 16.14 -10.59
C ALA A 106 -12.07 15.95 -11.13
N TRP A 107 -12.23 15.15 -12.19
CA TRP A 107 -13.53 14.84 -12.77
C TRP A 107 -14.41 14.02 -11.81
N LEU A 108 -13.85 12.96 -11.21
CA LEU A 108 -14.52 12.11 -10.20
C LEU A 108 -15.07 12.92 -9.03
N LEU A 109 -14.33 13.94 -8.59
CA LEU A 109 -14.70 14.78 -7.45
C LEU A 109 -15.79 15.79 -7.79
N GLY A 110 -15.88 16.21 -9.06
CA GLY A 110 -16.91 17.12 -9.55
C GLY A 110 -18.20 16.42 -9.97
N SER A 111 -18.14 15.14 -10.36
CA SER A 111 -19.30 14.38 -10.83
C SER A 111 -20.16 13.85 -9.68
N SER A 112 -21.49 13.82 -9.87
CA SER A 112 -22.45 13.18 -8.96
C SER A 112 -22.55 11.66 -9.13
N LEU A 113 -21.62 11.06 -9.89
CA LEU A 113 -21.66 9.64 -10.22
C LEU A 113 -21.39 8.76 -8.99
N PRO A 114 -22.01 7.57 -8.92
CA PRO A 114 -21.75 6.61 -7.86
C PRO A 114 -20.27 6.19 -7.86
N ARG A 115 -19.50 6.68 -6.88
CA ARG A 115 -18.05 6.43 -6.77
C ARG A 115 -17.70 4.95 -6.76
N ARG A 116 -18.59 4.11 -6.22
CA ARG A 116 -18.39 2.66 -6.17
C ARG A 116 -18.17 2.07 -7.55
N ASP A 117 -18.96 2.48 -8.54
CA ASP A 117 -18.96 1.88 -9.87
C ASP A 117 -17.68 2.24 -10.63
N LEU A 118 -17.10 3.39 -10.31
CA LEU A 118 -15.82 3.86 -10.88
C LEU A 118 -14.60 3.24 -10.17
N LEU A 119 -14.68 3.03 -8.85
CA LEU A 119 -13.55 2.55 -8.04
C LEU A 119 -13.47 1.03 -7.96
N ALA A 120 -14.60 0.31 -8.01
CA ALA A 120 -14.63 -1.14 -7.87
C ALA A 120 -13.83 -1.87 -8.96
N PRO A 121 -13.91 -1.51 -10.27
CA PRO A 121 -13.09 -2.15 -11.31
C PRO A 121 -11.59 -1.92 -11.08
N ARG A 122 -11.19 -0.71 -10.67
CA ARG A 122 -9.79 -0.38 -10.39
C ARG A 122 -9.27 -1.14 -9.15
N LEU A 123 -10.10 -1.27 -8.11
CA LEU A 123 -9.79 -2.06 -6.92
C LEU A 123 -9.70 -3.55 -7.23
N HIS A 124 -10.58 -4.06 -8.10
CA HIS A 124 -10.51 -5.45 -8.56
C HIS A 124 -9.21 -5.70 -9.31
N HIS A 125 -8.84 -4.83 -10.25
CA HIS A 125 -7.57 -4.91 -10.96
C HIS A 125 -6.36 -4.85 -10.01
N ALA A 126 -6.37 -3.95 -9.02
CA ALA A 126 -5.33 -3.89 -7.99
C ALA A 126 -5.26 -5.17 -7.13
N ALA A 127 -6.41 -5.77 -6.80
CA ALA A 127 -6.47 -7.04 -6.08
C ALA A 127 -5.88 -8.18 -6.92
N VAL A 128 -6.27 -8.27 -8.19
CA VAL A 128 -5.74 -9.26 -9.14
C VAL A 128 -4.23 -9.07 -9.30
N LEU A 129 -3.75 -7.84 -9.50
CA LEU A 129 -2.33 -7.55 -9.62
C LEU A 129 -1.57 -7.94 -8.34
N GLY A 130 -2.11 -7.60 -7.16
CA GLY A 130 -1.53 -8.01 -5.88
C GLY A 130 -1.46 -9.52 -5.72
N ALA A 131 -2.53 -10.24 -6.10
CA ALA A 131 -2.58 -11.69 -6.09
C ALA A 131 -1.57 -12.32 -7.06
N VAL A 132 -1.45 -11.78 -8.28
CA VAL A 132 -0.51 -12.25 -9.30
C VAL A 132 0.93 -11.99 -8.88
N VAL A 133 1.25 -10.82 -8.36
CA VAL A 133 2.61 -10.49 -7.89
C VAL A 133 2.98 -11.33 -6.67
N GLY A 134 2.08 -11.45 -5.69
CA GLY A 134 2.31 -12.27 -4.49
C GLY A 134 2.43 -13.75 -4.83
N GLY A 135 1.48 -14.28 -5.60
CA GLY A 135 1.48 -15.68 -6.02
C GLY A 135 2.65 -16.03 -6.93
N GLY A 136 2.96 -15.17 -7.91
CA GLY A 136 4.10 -15.35 -8.80
C GLY A 136 5.43 -15.36 -8.05
N ALA A 137 5.65 -14.40 -7.14
CA ALA A 137 6.86 -14.36 -6.33
C ALA A 137 7.01 -15.61 -5.45
N SER A 138 5.94 -16.04 -4.78
CA SER A 138 5.97 -17.25 -3.95
C SER A 138 6.14 -18.54 -4.78
N ALA A 139 5.56 -18.62 -5.97
CA ALA A 139 5.73 -19.74 -6.88
C ALA A 139 7.19 -19.88 -7.34
N VAL A 140 7.83 -18.76 -7.72
CA VAL A 140 9.24 -18.76 -8.12
C VAL A 140 10.13 -19.26 -6.99
N VAL A 141 9.91 -18.77 -5.75
CA VAL A 141 10.66 -19.24 -4.58
C VAL A 141 10.44 -20.74 -4.35
N ALA A 142 9.21 -21.23 -4.48
CA ALA A 142 8.89 -22.65 -4.31
C ALA A 142 9.52 -23.55 -5.37
N VAL A 143 9.54 -23.11 -6.63
CA VAL A 143 10.20 -23.82 -7.74
C VAL A 143 11.69 -23.97 -7.48
N VAL A 144 12.33 -22.88 -7.05
CA VAL A 144 13.75 -22.90 -6.68
C VAL A 144 13.98 -23.87 -5.53
N LEU A 145 13.20 -23.79 -4.45
CA LEU A 145 13.34 -24.70 -3.31
C LEU A 145 13.07 -26.17 -3.66
N ALA A 146 12.07 -26.44 -4.49
CA ALA A 146 11.74 -27.81 -4.90
C ALA A 146 12.84 -28.44 -5.77
N GLN A 147 13.49 -27.65 -6.62
CA GLN A 147 14.67 -28.08 -7.39
C GLN A 147 15.83 -28.45 -6.46
N VAL A 148 16.10 -27.61 -5.46
CA VAL A 148 17.15 -27.86 -4.46
C VAL A 148 16.89 -29.13 -3.64
N LEU A 149 15.64 -29.39 -3.29
CA LEU A 149 15.25 -30.48 -2.40
C LEU A 149 14.85 -31.76 -3.15
N GLY A 150 14.89 -31.76 -4.48
CA GLY A 150 14.47 -32.91 -5.31
C GLY A 150 12.98 -33.27 -5.16
N SER A 151 12.11 -32.30 -4.86
CA SER A 151 10.68 -32.52 -4.61
C SER A 151 9.79 -32.17 -5.81
N ALA A 152 8.50 -32.51 -5.72
CA ALA A 152 7.53 -32.31 -6.80
C ALA A 152 7.25 -30.82 -7.06
N MET A 153 7.96 -30.24 -8.04
CA MET A 153 7.98 -28.80 -8.32
C MET A 153 6.60 -28.17 -8.58
N LEU A 154 5.75 -28.83 -9.36
CA LEU A 154 4.46 -28.26 -9.79
C LEU A 154 3.49 -28.12 -8.61
N ALA A 155 3.40 -29.13 -7.75
CA ALA A 155 2.55 -29.09 -6.57
C ALA A 155 3.06 -28.05 -5.56
N ALA A 156 4.38 -27.97 -5.36
CA ALA A 156 5.00 -26.97 -4.49
C ALA A 156 4.74 -25.54 -4.99
N ALA A 157 4.91 -25.31 -6.30
CA ALA A 157 4.65 -24.03 -6.93
C ALA A 157 3.19 -23.60 -6.80
N ALA A 158 2.23 -24.50 -7.05
CA ALA A 158 0.81 -24.19 -6.98
C ALA A 158 0.35 -23.80 -5.56
N VAL A 159 0.79 -24.54 -4.54
CA VAL A 159 0.42 -24.27 -3.15
C VAL A 159 1.06 -22.96 -2.66
N ALA A 160 2.33 -22.74 -2.98
CA ALA A 160 3.00 -21.49 -2.66
C ALA A 160 2.36 -20.28 -3.39
N ALA A 161 1.95 -20.46 -4.65
CA ALA A 161 1.23 -19.43 -5.40
C ALA A 161 -0.09 -19.06 -4.72
N ALA A 162 -0.87 -20.03 -4.26
CA ALA A 162 -2.12 -19.77 -3.55
C ALA A 162 -1.88 -19.01 -2.23
N ALA A 163 -0.88 -19.42 -1.46
CA ALA A 163 -0.54 -18.76 -0.20
C ALA A 163 -0.04 -17.32 -0.41
N GLY A 164 0.83 -17.11 -1.41
CA GLY A 164 1.36 -15.81 -1.80
C GLY A 164 0.29 -14.89 -2.38
N ALA A 165 -0.66 -15.43 -3.16
CA ALA A 165 -1.80 -14.69 -3.65
C ALA A 165 -2.68 -14.17 -2.49
N GLY A 166 -2.94 -15.00 -1.49
CA GLY A 166 -3.64 -14.59 -0.26
C GLY A 166 -2.97 -13.42 0.45
N LEU A 167 -1.65 -13.47 0.59
CA LEU A 167 -0.87 -12.39 1.20
C LEU A 167 -0.89 -11.11 0.35
N GLY A 168 -0.76 -11.22 -0.97
CA GLY A 168 -0.87 -10.09 -1.89
C GLY A 168 -2.22 -9.39 -1.82
N LEU A 169 -3.31 -10.15 -1.79
CA LEU A 169 -4.67 -9.64 -1.56
C LEU A 169 -4.80 -8.91 -0.22
N LEU A 170 -4.24 -9.47 0.86
CA LEU A 170 -4.24 -8.83 2.18
C LEU A 170 -3.51 -7.50 2.18
N VAL A 171 -2.33 -7.41 1.56
CA VAL A 171 -1.56 -6.16 1.45
C VAL A 171 -2.36 -5.11 0.69
N THR A 172 -2.98 -5.47 -0.44
CA THR A 172 -3.80 -4.56 -1.24
C THR A 172 -5.01 -4.06 -0.43
N ALA A 173 -5.74 -4.96 0.22
CA ALA A 173 -6.90 -4.61 1.04
C ALA A 173 -6.53 -3.74 2.25
N THR A 174 -5.40 -4.02 2.90
CA THR A 174 -4.90 -3.20 4.02
C THR A 174 -4.53 -1.79 3.57
N SER A 175 -3.93 -1.67 2.39
CA SER A 175 -3.58 -0.38 1.77
C SER A 175 -4.83 0.48 1.46
N TRP A 176 -5.94 -0.18 1.11
CA TRP A 176 -7.25 0.45 0.99
C TRP A 176 -7.84 0.82 2.36
N TRP A 177 -7.74 -0.07 3.34
CA TRP A 177 -8.25 0.18 4.70
C TRP A 177 -7.65 1.45 5.32
N VAL A 178 -6.34 1.67 5.13
CA VAL A 178 -5.64 2.87 5.61
C VAL A 178 -6.20 4.15 4.96
N LEU A 179 -6.61 4.08 3.68
CA LEU A 179 -7.25 5.22 3.00
C LEU A 179 -8.57 5.59 3.68
N LEU A 180 -9.42 4.58 3.91
CA LEU A 180 -10.76 4.78 4.46
C LEU A 180 -10.71 5.28 5.91
N ARG A 181 -9.72 4.82 6.67
CA ARG A 181 -9.60 5.09 8.10
C ARG A 181 -8.45 6.04 8.40
N ARG A 182 -8.46 7.26 7.84
CA ARG A 182 -7.45 8.31 8.10
C ARG A 182 -7.09 8.47 9.59
N GLY A 183 -8.09 8.53 10.48
CA GLY A 183 -7.85 8.62 11.93
C GLY A 183 -7.10 7.42 12.54
N ARG A 184 -7.09 6.27 11.87
CA ARG A 184 -6.33 5.06 12.24
C ARG A 184 -5.11 4.82 11.35
N ALA A 185 -4.90 5.62 10.30
CA ALA A 185 -3.72 5.55 9.45
C ALA A 185 -2.45 5.76 10.27
N ALA A 186 -2.48 6.66 11.26
CA ALA A 186 -1.37 6.87 12.19
C ALA A 186 -1.00 5.60 12.96
N VAL A 187 -1.99 4.77 13.35
CA VAL A 187 -1.74 3.51 14.05
C VAL A 187 -1.00 2.54 13.14
N VAL A 188 -1.41 2.40 11.87
CA VAL A 188 -0.71 1.52 10.92
C VAL A 188 0.66 2.07 10.56
N LEU A 189 0.78 3.37 10.28
CA LEU A 189 2.05 3.99 9.89
C LEU A 189 3.09 4.00 11.02
N ARG A 190 2.67 4.13 12.29
CA ARG A 190 3.55 4.02 13.46
C ARG A 190 3.72 2.58 13.94
N GLY A 191 2.69 1.75 13.78
CA GLY A 191 2.69 0.36 14.19
C GLY A 191 3.50 -0.54 13.27
N THR A 192 3.49 -0.30 11.95
CA THR A 192 4.28 -1.09 10.97
C THR A 192 5.79 -1.06 11.22
N PRO A 193 6.45 0.08 11.52
CA PRO A 193 7.86 0.06 11.87
C PRO A 193 8.13 -0.60 13.23
N VAL A 194 7.28 -0.37 14.23
CA VAL A 194 7.40 -1.04 15.54
C VAL A 194 7.25 -2.55 15.40
N LEU A 195 6.23 -3.00 14.68
CA LEU A 195 6.02 -4.42 14.37
C LEU A 195 7.21 -4.99 13.60
N GLY A 196 7.74 -4.26 12.61
CA GLY A 196 8.96 -4.65 11.90
C GLY A 196 10.17 -4.79 12.83
N THR A 197 10.37 -3.86 13.77
CA THR A 197 11.45 -3.98 14.77
C THR A 197 11.25 -5.14 15.73
N LEU A 198 10.00 -5.43 16.13
CA LEU A 198 9.69 -6.58 16.98
C LEU A 198 9.88 -7.90 16.23
N ILE A 199 9.49 -7.98 14.96
CA ILE A 199 9.75 -9.12 14.09
C ILE A 199 11.26 -9.34 14.00
N LEU A 200 12.04 -8.29 13.70
CA LEU A 200 13.48 -8.39 13.58
C LEU A 200 14.13 -8.84 14.90
N ALA A 201 13.75 -8.24 16.02
CA ALA A 201 14.24 -8.63 17.35
C ALA A 201 13.88 -10.09 17.68
N GLY A 202 12.64 -10.50 17.38
CA GLY A 202 12.19 -11.89 17.52
C GLY A 202 12.96 -12.86 16.63
N THR A 203 13.37 -12.42 15.44
CA THR A 203 14.17 -13.19 14.49
C THR A 203 15.59 -13.40 15.02
N ILE A 204 16.23 -12.32 15.50
CA ILE A 204 17.55 -12.40 16.14
C ILE A 204 17.48 -13.34 17.35
N LEU A 205 16.41 -13.23 18.15
CA LEU A 205 16.21 -14.10 19.31
C LEU A 205 15.96 -15.56 18.90
N ALA A 206 15.25 -15.81 17.79
CA ALA A 206 15.02 -17.14 17.24
C ALA A 206 16.31 -17.79 16.70
N LEU A 207 17.24 -16.99 16.17
CA LEU A 207 18.58 -17.48 15.79
C LEU A 207 19.37 -17.95 17.02
N LEU A 208 19.25 -17.25 18.15
CA LEU A 208 19.89 -17.59 19.42
C LEU A 208 19.16 -18.74 20.14
N ARG A 209 17.84 -18.86 19.96
CA ARG A 209 16.96 -19.85 20.59
C ARG A 209 15.94 -20.40 19.58
N PRO A 210 16.28 -21.50 18.86
CA PRO A 210 15.46 -22.05 17.78
C PRO A 210 14.01 -22.37 18.17
N SER A 211 13.77 -22.72 19.44
CA SER A 211 12.42 -22.97 19.98
C SER A 211 11.46 -21.79 19.86
N LEU A 212 11.97 -20.55 19.78
CA LEU A 212 11.15 -19.34 19.57
C LEU A 212 10.80 -19.10 18.10
N GLY A 213 11.48 -19.76 17.15
CA GLY A 213 11.16 -19.67 15.73
C GLY A 213 9.73 -20.13 15.41
N TRP A 214 9.19 -21.05 16.22
CA TRP A 214 7.83 -21.54 16.06
C TRP A 214 6.77 -20.46 16.33
N VAL A 215 7.02 -19.55 17.27
CA VAL A 215 6.11 -18.44 17.60
C VAL A 215 6.01 -17.48 16.42
N VAL A 216 7.14 -17.18 15.77
CA VAL A 216 7.18 -16.32 14.57
C VAL A 216 6.45 -17.00 13.41
N ALA A 217 6.63 -18.31 13.21
CA ALA A 217 5.94 -19.06 12.16
C ALA A 217 4.41 -19.12 12.33
N TRP A 218 3.88 -18.93 13.54
CA TRP A 218 2.44 -18.92 13.82
C TRP A 218 1.80 -17.54 13.90
N SER A 219 2.59 -16.47 13.72
CA SER A 219 2.19 -15.11 14.08
C SER A 219 1.24 -14.41 13.09
N GLY A 220 0.72 -15.11 12.08
CA GLY A 220 -0.32 -14.58 11.19
C GLY A 220 -0.20 -15.04 9.73
N PRO A 221 -0.75 -14.26 8.78
CA PRO A 221 -0.81 -14.63 7.36
C PRO A 221 0.56 -14.88 6.71
N TRP A 222 1.60 -14.15 7.14
CA TRP A 222 2.98 -14.40 6.66
C TRP A 222 3.52 -15.75 7.15
N GLY A 223 3.18 -16.13 8.39
CA GLY A 223 3.56 -17.40 8.98
C GLY A 223 2.90 -18.58 8.26
N TRP A 224 1.60 -18.49 8.00
CA TRP A 224 0.87 -19.48 7.21
C TRP A 224 1.45 -19.62 5.80
N MET A 225 1.86 -18.51 5.18
CA MET A 225 2.51 -18.55 3.87
C MET A 225 3.84 -19.31 3.90
N VAL A 226 4.70 -19.05 4.89
CA VAL A 226 5.98 -19.75 5.01
C VAL A 226 5.81 -21.21 5.41
N GLN A 227 4.85 -21.54 6.27
CA GLN A 227 4.51 -22.92 6.60
C GLN A 227 3.98 -23.68 5.38
N SER A 228 3.18 -23.04 4.54
CA SER A 228 2.73 -23.62 3.25
C SER A 228 3.91 -23.94 2.36
N LEU A 229 4.83 -22.98 2.19
CA LEU A 229 6.01 -23.12 1.37
C LEU A 229 6.94 -24.23 1.88
N ALA A 230 7.20 -24.26 3.19
CA ALA A 230 8.03 -25.28 3.83
C ALA A 230 7.42 -26.68 3.68
N ALA A 231 6.12 -26.83 3.98
CA ALA A 231 5.41 -28.10 3.83
C ALA A 231 5.38 -28.59 2.37
N ALA A 232 5.16 -27.68 1.41
CA ALA A 232 5.12 -28.04 0.00
C ALA A 232 6.50 -28.47 -0.51
N SER A 233 7.54 -27.77 -0.08
CA SER A 233 8.94 -28.08 -0.42
C SER A 233 9.39 -29.42 0.15
N ALA A 234 8.83 -29.83 1.30
CA ALA A 234 9.04 -31.14 1.92
C ALA A 234 8.14 -32.27 1.38
N GLY A 235 7.34 -32.02 0.34
CA GLY A 235 6.41 -33.00 -0.23
C GLY A 235 5.15 -33.28 0.61
N LEU A 236 4.93 -32.53 1.70
CA LEU A 236 3.78 -32.66 2.61
C LEU A 236 2.58 -31.86 2.09
N TRP A 237 2.05 -32.27 0.93
CA TRP A 237 1.03 -31.51 0.19
C TRP A 237 -0.26 -31.23 0.98
N LEU A 238 -0.73 -32.18 1.80
CA LEU A 238 -1.91 -31.97 2.65
C LEU A 238 -1.68 -30.87 3.70
N ALA A 239 -0.53 -30.89 4.36
CA ALA A 239 -0.15 -29.86 5.32
C ALA A 239 0.01 -28.51 4.62
N ALA A 240 0.62 -28.50 3.44
CA ALA A 240 0.81 -27.30 2.65
C ALA A 240 -0.52 -26.65 2.25
N LEU A 241 -1.51 -27.44 1.82
CA LEU A 241 -2.86 -26.97 1.54
C LEU A 241 -3.57 -26.45 2.80
N GLY A 242 -3.38 -27.13 3.93
CA GLY A 242 -3.93 -26.72 5.23
C GLY A 242 -3.47 -25.32 5.66
N TRP A 243 -2.26 -24.92 5.28
CA TRP A 243 -1.70 -23.59 5.56
C TRP A 243 -2.02 -22.55 4.48
N ALA A 244 -2.09 -22.96 3.21
CA ALA A 244 -2.38 -22.03 2.12
C ALA A 244 -3.84 -21.56 2.16
N GLY A 245 -4.76 -22.44 2.58
CA GLY A 245 -6.17 -22.15 2.73
C GLY A 245 -6.47 -20.92 3.60
N PRO A 246 -6.02 -20.87 4.87
CA PRO A 246 -6.21 -19.70 5.74
C PRO A 246 -5.69 -18.39 5.16
N SER A 247 -4.50 -18.38 4.53
CA SER A 247 -3.95 -17.18 3.89
C SER A 247 -4.85 -16.69 2.75
N LEU A 248 -5.28 -17.62 1.87
CA LEU A 248 -6.15 -17.31 0.74
C LEU A 248 -7.53 -16.83 1.20
N VAL A 249 -8.13 -17.51 2.19
CA VAL A 249 -9.42 -17.13 2.77
C VAL A 249 -9.34 -15.74 3.41
N ALA A 250 -8.28 -15.44 4.16
CA ALA A 250 -8.08 -14.11 4.74
C ALA A 250 -7.94 -13.02 3.66
N GLY A 251 -7.16 -13.28 2.60
CA GLY A 251 -7.02 -12.39 1.46
C GLY A 251 -8.31 -12.13 0.70
N LEU A 252 -9.08 -13.19 0.41
CA LEU A 252 -10.37 -13.09 -0.25
C LEU A 252 -11.40 -12.35 0.62
N ALA A 253 -11.44 -12.62 1.93
CA ALA A 253 -12.32 -11.93 2.86
C ALA A 253 -11.98 -10.42 2.93
N ALA A 254 -10.69 -10.07 3.03
CA ALA A 254 -10.23 -8.69 3.04
C ALA A 254 -10.52 -7.97 1.72
N THR A 255 -10.38 -8.67 0.58
CA THR A 255 -10.71 -8.14 -0.75
C THR A 255 -12.21 -7.91 -0.90
N ARG A 256 -13.05 -8.85 -0.45
CA ARG A 256 -14.51 -8.69 -0.44
C ARG A 256 -14.92 -7.49 0.43
N TRP A 257 -14.29 -7.32 1.59
CA TRP A 257 -14.49 -6.15 2.43
C TRP A 257 -14.08 -4.85 1.70
N MET A 258 -12.90 -4.82 1.09
CA MET A 258 -12.40 -3.68 0.29
C MET A 258 -13.38 -3.28 -0.82
N LEU A 259 -13.89 -4.25 -1.59
CA LEU A 259 -14.82 -3.99 -2.69
C LEU A 259 -16.20 -3.50 -2.22
N ARG A 260 -16.67 -3.96 -1.05
CA ARG A 260 -17.90 -3.45 -0.43
C ARG A 260 -17.76 -1.99 0.00
N GLU A 261 -16.58 -1.63 0.49
CA GLU A 261 -16.26 -0.29 0.99
C GLU A 261 -15.74 0.67 -0.10
N ALA A 262 -15.72 0.25 -1.37
CA ALA A 262 -15.21 1.04 -2.48
C ALA A 262 -15.89 2.41 -2.60
N GLY A 263 -17.19 2.50 -2.31
CA GLY A 263 -17.98 3.73 -2.40
C GLY A 263 -17.76 4.74 -1.27
N HIS A 264 -17.16 4.33 -0.15
CA HIS A 264 -17.01 5.17 1.05
C HIS A 264 -15.69 5.95 1.10
N ALA A 265 -14.92 5.94 0.00
CA ALA A 265 -13.67 6.68 -0.07
C ALA A 265 -13.92 8.20 0.01
N PRO A 266 -13.29 8.91 0.98
CA PRO A 266 -13.38 10.36 1.03
C PRO A 266 -12.77 10.98 -0.22
N ALA A 267 -13.50 11.90 -0.82
CA ALA A 267 -13.12 12.65 -2.02
C ALA A 267 -11.74 13.31 -1.86
N GLU A 268 -11.53 13.97 -0.72
CA GLU A 268 -10.29 14.67 -0.39
C GLU A 268 -9.10 13.70 -0.29
N ALA A 269 -9.35 12.43 0.06
CA ALA A 269 -8.31 11.40 0.16
C ALA A 269 -7.83 10.92 -1.19
N LEU A 270 -8.78 10.73 -2.12
CA LEU A 270 -8.46 10.40 -3.50
C LEU A 270 -7.72 11.56 -4.18
N ARG A 271 -8.14 12.81 -3.94
CA ARG A 271 -7.46 14.00 -4.47
C ARG A 271 -6.01 14.08 -4.00
N LEU A 272 -5.79 14.06 -2.68
CA LEU A 272 -4.44 14.15 -2.12
C LEU A 272 -3.54 13.02 -2.62
N ARG A 273 -4.05 11.78 -2.69
CA ARG A 273 -3.27 10.66 -3.23
C ARG A 273 -2.90 10.85 -4.70
N SER A 274 -3.81 11.32 -5.55
CA SER A 274 -3.50 11.57 -6.97
C SER A 274 -2.37 12.61 -7.12
N GLN A 275 -2.38 13.66 -6.29
CA GLN A 275 -1.34 14.69 -6.26
C GLN A 275 0.01 14.11 -5.81
N HIS A 276 0.03 13.33 -4.73
CA HIS A 276 1.25 12.69 -4.25
C HIS A 276 1.79 11.64 -5.24
N ALA A 277 0.92 10.87 -5.90
CA ALA A 277 1.33 9.89 -6.91
C ALA A 277 2.03 10.58 -8.10
N ALA A 278 1.46 11.66 -8.62
CA ALA A 278 2.08 12.46 -9.68
C ALA A 278 3.43 13.06 -9.25
N ALA A 279 3.50 13.61 -8.03
CA ALA A 279 4.74 14.19 -7.51
C ALA A 279 5.85 13.14 -7.30
N VAL A 280 5.49 11.93 -6.84
CA VAL A 280 6.43 10.80 -6.74
C VAL A 280 6.92 10.35 -8.10
N ALA A 281 6.01 10.22 -9.07
CA ALA A 281 6.38 9.83 -10.42
C ALA A 281 7.35 10.84 -11.04
N ALA A 282 7.09 12.14 -10.86
CA ALA A 282 7.99 13.21 -11.31
C ALA A 282 9.36 13.15 -10.61
N ALA A 283 9.39 13.01 -9.27
CA ALA A 283 10.65 12.91 -8.53
C ALA A 283 11.48 11.68 -8.92
N MET A 284 10.82 10.54 -9.15
CA MET A 284 11.48 9.31 -9.60
C MET A 284 12.02 9.45 -11.03
N PHE A 285 11.26 10.08 -11.93
CA PHE A 285 11.68 10.32 -13.32
C PHE A 285 12.90 11.25 -13.38
N LEU A 286 12.97 12.25 -12.51
CA LEU A 286 14.10 13.18 -12.40
C LEU A 286 15.27 12.63 -11.58
N GLY A 287 15.12 11.48 -10.92
CA GLY A 287 16.13 10.92 -10.02
C GLY A 287 16.35 11.71 -8.73
N GLU A 288 15.41 12.57 -8.35
CA GLU A 288 15.51 13.44 -7.18
C GLU A 288 15.02 12.74 -5.90
N LEU A 289 15.93 12.00 -5.26
CA LEU A 289 15.64 11.27 -4.01
C LEU A 289 15.17 12.18 -2.86
N ASP A 290 15.66 13.42 -2.81
CA ASP A 290 15.27 14.39 -1.79
C ASP A 290 13.84 14.90 -2.03
N ALA A 291 13.46 15.16 -3.28
CA ALA A 291 12.10 15.51 -3.65
C ALA A 291 11.13 14.36 -3.33
N TYR A 292 11.52 13.11 -3.61
CA TYR A 292 10.75 11.93 -3.23
C TYR A 292 10.55 11.84 -1.70
N ALA A 293 11.60 12.09 -0.92
CA ALA A 293 11.53 12.07 0.54
C ALA A 293 10.61 13.16 1.09
N GLU A 294 10.63 14.36 0.51
CA GLU A 294 9.74 15.47 0.90
C GLU A 294 8.27 15.14 0.60
N VAL A 295 7.96 14.69 -0.62
CA VAL A 295 6.59 14.31 -1.02
C VAL A 295 6.06 13.19 -0.12
N ARG A 296 6.91 12.22 0.22
CA ARG A 296 6.53 11.15 1.16
C ARG A 296 6.25 11.70 2.56
N ARG A 297 7.09 12.61 3.08
CA ARG A 297 6.88 13.24 4.41
C ARG A 297 5.58 14.04 4.44
N GLU A 298 5.30 14.80 3.40
CA GLU A 298 4.05 15.55 3.26
C GLU A 298 2.84 14.61 3.22
N ALA A 299 2.88 13.54 2.41
CA ALA A 299 1.82 12.55 2.32
C ALA A 299 1.53 11.86 3.66
N LEU A 300 2.58 11.46 4.40
CA LEU A 300 2.44 10.85 5.73
C LEU A 300 1.87 11.85 6.75
N THR A 301 2.25 13.11 6.66
CA THR A 301 1.72 14.17 7.54
C THR A 301 0.24 14.40 7.24
N ALA A 302 -0.15 14.49 5.97
CA ALA A 302 -1.55 14.64 5.55
C ALA A 302 -2.44 13.46 5.95
N LEU A 303 -1.88 12.25 6.08
CA LEU A 303 -2.60 11.06 6.55
C LEU A 303 -2.75 10.99 8.08
N THR A 304 -1.84 11.61 8.82
CA THR A 304 -1.81 11.52 10.29
C THR A 304 -2.42 12.72 10.99
N THR A 305 -2.41 13.89 10.33
CA THR A 305 -3.06 15.09 10.86
C THR A 305 -4.57 14.94 10.67
N PRO A 306 -5.38 15.03 11.75
CA PRO A 306 -6.83 15.08 11.63
C PRO A 306 -7.19 16.21 10.66
N SER A 307 -8.23 16.02 9.83
CA SER A 307 -8.75 17.09 8.98
C SER A 307 -9.39 18.18 9.87
N GLY A 308 -8.56 18.98 10.52
CA GLY A 308 -8.93 20.10 11.37
C GLY A 308 -9.43 21.29 10.57
N LEU A 309 -9.24 21.26 9.24
CA LEU A 309 -10.01 22.04 8.29
C LEU A 309 -11.44 21.50 8.27
N ARG A 310 -12.22 21.80 9.31
CA ARG A 310 -13.63 22.15 9.10
C ARG A 310 -13.58 23.27 8.08
N ALA A 311 -13.77 22.94 6.82
CA ALA A 311 -13.89 23.96 5.80
C ALA A 311 -15.01 24.91 6.27
N PRO A 312 -14.77 26.22 6.43
CA PRO A 312 -15.84 27.18 6.70
C PRO A 312 -16.85 27.30 5.54
N LEU A 313 -16.77 26.41 4.53
CA LEU A 313 -17.50 26.44 3.29
C LEU A 313 -19.03 26.36 3.44
N GLN A 314 -19.58 25.78 4.52
CA GLN A 314 -21.05 25.81 4.73
C GLN A 314 -21.57 27.10 5.38
N ALA A 315 -20.74 27.86 6.10
CA ALA A 315 -21.15 29.14 6.65
C ALA A 315 -21.10 30.24 5.57
N GLN A 316 -20.11 30.20 4.69
CA GLN A 316 -19.99 31.15 3.57
C GLN A 316 -21.02 30.90 2.46
N SER A 317 -21.40 29.65 2.16
CA SER A 317 -22.44 29.41 1.16
C SER A 317 -23.83 29.83 1.64
N ARG A 318 -24.14 29.73 2.94
CA ARG A 318 -25.37 30.30 3.50
C ARG A 318 -25.35 31.83 3.46
N ALA A 319 -24.25 32.47 3.83
CA ALA A 319 -24.14 33.92 3.72
C ALA A 319 -24.27 34.41 2.27
N VAL A 320 -23.68 33.73 1.29
CA VAL A 320 -23.80 34.13 -0.12
C VAL A 320 -25.20 33.85 -0.69
N ILE A 321 -25.86 32.76 -0.28
CA ILE A 321 -27.26 32.49 -0.68
C ILE A 321 -28.20 33.50 -0.01
N ASP A 322 -28.03 33.82 1.27
CA ASP A 322 -28.85 34.81 1.97
C ASP A 322 -28.61 36.24 1.41
N THR A 323 -27.38 36.56 0.97
CA THR A 323 -27.09 37.84 0.30
C THR A 323 -27.64 37.87 -1.12
N ALA A 324 -27.58 36.77 -1.87
CA ALA A 324 -28.15 36.68 -3.21
C ALA A 324 -29.68 36.75 -3.18
N VAL A 325 -30.33 36.11 -2.21
CA VAL A 325 -31.80 36.13 -2.03
C VAL A 325 -32.29 37.53 -1.63
N CYS A 326 -31.54 38.27 -0.82
CA CYS A 326 -31.88 39.66 -0.49
C CYS A 326 -31.68 40.64 -1.66
N CYS A 327 -30.82 40.33 -2.64
CA CYS A 327 -30.59 41.19 -3.81
C CYS A 327 -31.46 40.85 -5.04
N THR A 328 -32.15 39.71 -5.04
CA THR A 328 -33.05 39.31 -6.14
C THR A 328 -34.55 39.58 -5.88
N GLY A 329 -34.88 40.23 -4.76
CA GLY A 329 -36.26 40.56 -4.39
C GLY A 329 -37.00 41.52 -5.34
N ASP A 330 -36.29 42.25 -6.20
CA ASP A 330 -36.89 43.24 -7.12
C ASP A 330 -36.76 42.89 -8.61
N VAL A 331 -36.25 41.71 -8.98
CA VAL A 331 -35.96 41.36 -10.40
C VAL A 331 -36.74 40.12 -10.89
N TYR A 332 -37.58 39.50 -10.06
CA TYR A 332 -38.24 38.23 -10.40
C TYR A 332 -39.61 38.34 -11.09
N ASP A 333 -40.13 39.55 -11.33
CA ASP A 333 -41.41 39.71 -12.06
C ASP A 333 -41.27 39.74 -13.59
N ASP A 334 -40.06 39.88 -14.15
CA ASP A 334 -39.86 40.01 -15.61
C ASP A 334 -39.21 38.79 -16.32
N LEU A 335 -38.85 37.72 -15.61
CA LEU A 335 -38.04 36.61 -16.17
C LEU A 335 -38.74 35.25 -16.27
N ILE A 336 -40.06 35.20 -16.05
CA ILE A 336 -40.85 33.95 -16.09
C ILE A 336 -41.08 33.34 -17.50
N PRO A 337 -40.88 33.99 -18.68
CA PRO A 337 -41.12 33.28 -19.94
C PRO A 337 -39.93 32.47 -20.50
N PHE A 338 -38.70 32.57 -19.96
CA PHE A 338 -37.52 31.98 -20.63
C PHE A 338 -37.09 30.58 -20.17
N LEU A 339 -37.59 30.05 -19.05
CA LEU A 339 -37.20 28.73 -18.54
C LEU A 339 -38.04 27.55 -19.06
N GLY A 340 -38.94 27.79 -20.02
CA GLY A 340 -39.75 26.75 -20.66
C GLY A 340 -39.07 25.91 -21.74
N TYR A 341 -37.87 26.27 -22.21
CA TYR A 341 -37.28 25.66 -23.43
C TYR A 341 -36.08 24.74 -23.23
N ALA A 342 -35.52 24.62 -22.02
CA ALA A 342 -34.31 23.80 -21.79
C ALA A 342 -34.59 22.38 -21.25
N ALA A 343 -35.84 22.05 -20.90
CA ALA A 343 -36.19 20.79 -20.23
C ALA A 343 -36.57 19.63 -21.18
N LEU A 344 -36.45 19.78 -22.51
CA LEU A 344 -36.92 18.79 -23.49
C LEU A 344 -35.84 18.19 -24.41
N ARG A 345 -34.55 18.24 -24.02
CA ARG A 345 -33.46 17.66 -24.81
C ARG A 345 -32.52 16.73 -24.04
N VAL A 346 -33.02 16.04 -23.02
CA VAL A 346 -32.35 14.93 -22.35
C VAL A 346 -33.24 13.70 -22.41
N GLY A 347 -33.27 13.06 -23.57
CA GLY A 347 -33.99 11.81 -23.80
C GLY A 347 -33.81 11.42 -25.25
N THR A 348 -33.11 10.30 -25.48
CA THR A 348 -32.74 9.64 -26.76
C THR A 348 -31.28 9.79 -27.21
N SER A 349 -30.39 9.00 -26.60
CA SER A 349 -29.29 8.30 -27.30
C SER A 349 -28.51 7.42 -26.31
N MET A 350 -29.18 6.40 -25.79
CA MET A 350 -28.55 5.12 -25.44
C MET A 350 -28.97 4.13 -26.52
N TRP A 351 -28.07 3.20 -26.86
CA TRP A 351 -28.22 2.01 -27.73
C TRP A 351 -27.85 2.20 -29.22
N HIS A 352 -26.60 1.89 -29.60
CA HIS A 352 -26.26 0.98 -30.72
C HIS A 352 -24.74 0.69 -30.82
N GLY A 353 -24.43 -0.57 -31.15
CA GLY A 353 -23.12 -1.17 -31.49
C GLY A 353 -22.37 -1.76 -30.27
N VAL A 354 -22.07 -3.06 -30.10
CA VAL A 354 -22.11 -4.30 -30.91
C VAL A 354 -21.59 -4.14 -32.34
N GLU A 355 -20.28 -4.26 -32.49
CA GLU A 355 -19.63 -5.24 -33.38
C GLU A 355 -18.42 -5.84 -32.66
#